data_AF-A0A453GPI2-F1
#
_entry.id   AF-A0A453GPI2-F1
#
_cell.length_a   1.000
_cell.length_b   1.000
_cell.length_c   1.000
_cell.angle_alpha   90.00
_cell.angle_beta   90.00
_cell.angle_gamma   90.00
#
_symmetry.space_group_name_H-M   'P 1'
#
loop_
_entity.id
_entity.type
_entity.pdbx_description
1 polymer ?
#
loop_
_entity_poly.entity_id
_entity_poly.type
_entity_poly.pdbx_seq_one_letter_code
_entity_poly.pdbx_strand_id
1 'polypeptide(L)'
;DSLFQGSTGSTGRSLLQTKNDCPMSFETQNYTILTNKCKRPQYPPTECCDAFKEFACPFAAYINNQSTNCADTMFSYIDFRGYPKGLFANECLKGKEGVSCEGIPAVDTGVPSGGRQVQGVSRPLVVLLCGLGALLFP
;
A
#
# COMPACT_ATOMS: atom_id res chain seq x y z
N ASP A 1 -2.84 -57.90 -20.38
CA ASP A 1 -1.77 -57.02 -20.87
C ASP A 1 -2.31 -55.86 -21.67
N SER A 2 -2.01 -54.59 -21.48
CA SER A 2 -1.34 -53.80 -20.43
C SER A 2 -1.53 -52.35 -20.90
N LEU A 3 -2.12 -51.49 -20.04
CA LEU A 3 -1.81 -50.07 -19.76
C LEU A 3 -1.56 -49.12 -20.96
N PHE A 4 -2.08 -47.89 -21.06
CA PHE A 4 -2.04 -46.80 -20.09
C PHE A 4 -3.16 -45.78 -20.38
N GLN A 5 -4.01 -45.53 -19.40
CA GLN A 5 -4.93 -44.39 -19.38
C GLN A 5 -4.09 -43.13 -19.06
N GLY A 6 -3.77 -42.34 -20.08
CA GLY A 6 -3.09 -41.05 -19.92
C GLY A 6 -3.91 -40.14 -19.00
N SER A 7 -3.29 -39.74 -17.89
CA SER A 7 -3.88 -38.90 -16.85
C SER A 7 -4.51 -37.64 -17.42
N THR A 8 -5.69 -37.29 -16.93
CA THR A 8 -6.30 -35.95 -17.00
C THR A 8 -5.26 -34.91 -16.58
N GLY A 9 -4.62 -34.29 -17.57
CA GLY A 9 -3.73 -33.17 -17.36
C GLY A 9 -4.53 -32.01 -16.77
N SER A 10 -4.22 -31.68 -15.51
CA SER A 10 -4.66 -30.44 -14.89
C SER A 10 -4.22 -29.26 -15.75
N THR A 11 -5.10 -28.81 -16.65
CA THR A 11 -4.95 -27.54 -17.33
C THR A 11 -5.39 -26.47 -16.33
N GLY A 12 -4.52 -26.21 -15.36
CA GLY A 12 -4.62 -25.04 -14.50
C GLY A 12 -4.30 -23.79 -15.31
N ARG A 13 -5.22 -23.38 -16.20
CA ARG A 13 -5.22 -22.02 -16.75
C ARG A 13 -5.58 -21.10 -15.60
N SER A 14 -4.57 -20.46 -15.02
CA SER A 14 -4.79 -19.39 -14.05
C SER A 14 -5.72 -18.35 -14.68
N LEU A 15 -6.85 -18.08 -14.03
CA LEU A 15 -7.80 -17.10 -14.52
C LEU A 15 -7.09 -15.75 -14.62
N LEU A 16 -7.13 -15.14 -15.81
CA LEU A 16 -6.89 -13.72 -15.99
C LEU A 16 -8.00 -13.03 -15.19
N GLN A 17 -7.75 -12.79 -13.90
CA GLN A 17 -8.76 -12.21 -13.02
C GLN A 17 -9.18 -10.88 -13.64
N THR A 18 -10.43 -10.82 -14.08
CA THR A 18 -11.00 -9.61 -14.67
C THR A 18 -11.22 -8.63 -13.53
N LYS A 19 -10.17 -7.85 -13.24
CA LYS A 19 -10.22 -6.75 -12.29
C LYS A 19 -10.99 -5.59 -12.92
N ASN A 20 -11.71 -4.84 -12.08
CA ASN A 20 -12.32 -3.60 -12.52
C ASN A 20 -11.26 -2.56 -12.85
N ASP A 21 -11.61 -1.61 -13.71
CA ASP A 21 -10.73 -0.50 -14.03
C ASP A 21 -10.51 0.41 -12.83
N CYS A 22 -9.30 0.97 -12.76
CA CYS A 22 -8.93 1.91 -11.73
C CYS A 22 -9.72 3.22 -11.92
N PRO A 23 -10.46 3.71 -10.90
CA PRO A 23 -11.27 4.91 -11.03
C PRO A 23 -10.45 6.21 -11.08
N MET A 24 -9.12 6.13 -10.92
CA MET A 24 -8.20 7.26 -10.93
C MET A 24 -7.15 7.11 -12.03
N SER A 25 -6.74 8.24 -12.61
CA SER A 25 -5.68 8.26 -13.61
C SER A 25 -4.31 8.40 -12.94
N PHE A 26 -3.41 7.43 -13.18
CA PHE A 26 -2.01 7.54 -12.80
C PHE A 26 -1.18 8.35 -13.81
N GLU A 27 -1.69 8.58 -15.02
CA GLU A 27 -0.98 9.32 -16.08
C GLU A 27 -0.60 10.74 -15.65
N THR A 28 -1.54 11.42 -14.99
CA THR A 28 -1.47 12.84 -14.62
C THR A 28 -0.88 13.08 -13.23
N GLN A 29 -0.45 12.03 -12.53
CA GLN A 29 0.08 12.17 -11.18
C GLN A 29 1.47 12.80 -11.18
N ASN A 30 1.85 13.40 -10.05
CA ASN A 30 3.13 14.07 -9.93
C ASN A 30 4.25 13.06 -9.59
N TYR A 31 5.04 12.70 -10.61
CA TYR A 31 6.18 11.77 -10.49
C TYR A 31 7.48 12.44 -9.99
N THR A 32 7.44 13.73 -9.64
CA THR A 32 8.65 14.51 -9.32
C THR A 32 9.44 13.91 -8.17
N ILE A 33 8.78 13.34 -7.15
CA ILE A 33 9.46 12.70 -6.02
C ILE A 33 10.32 11.52 -6.48
N LEU A 34 9.79 10.69 -7.38
CA LEU A 34 10.51 9.58 -7.99
C LEU A 34 11.67 10.11 -8.85
N THR A 35 11.41 11.06 -9.75
CA THR A 35 12.43 11.53 -10.70
C THR A 35 13.55 12.34 -10.04
N ASN A 36 13.29 12.95 -8.88
CA ASN A 36 14.29 13.72 -8.16
C ASN A 36 15.21 12.86 -7.28
N LYS A 37 14.69 11.77 -6.71
CA LYS A 37 15.38 10.94 -5.71
C LYS A 37 15.82 9.59 -6.28
N CYS A 38 14.98 8.92 -7.05
CA CYS A 38 15.29 7.62 -7.64
C CYS A 38 15.88 7.80 -9.05
N LYS A 39 17.21 7.88 -9.15
CA LYS A 39 17.91 8.25 -10.39
C LYS A 39 18.82 7.16 -10.95
N ARG A 40 18.93 7.15 -12.28
CA ARG A 40 19.97 6.43 -13.03
C ARG A 40 21.36 6.99 -12.73
N PRO A 41 22.42 6.18 -12.91
CA PRO A 41 22.41 4.79 -13.41
C PRO A 41 22.24 3.72 -12.34
N GLN A 42 22.49 4.01 -11.07
CA GLN A 42 22.49 2.98 -10.02
C GLN A 42 21.12 2.66 -9.40
N TYR A 43 20.13 3.57 -9.47
CA TYR A 43 18.86 3.43 -8.74
C TYR A 43 19.06 2.99 -7.27
N PRO A 44 19.65 3.88 -6.43
CA PRO A 44 19.97 3.55 -5.04
C PRO A 44 18.73 3.04 -4.28
N PRO A 45 18.74 1.78 -3.77
CA PRO A 45 17.53 1.14 -3.25
C PRO A 45 16.82 1.93 -2.14
N THR A 46 17.55 2.45 -1.17
CA THR A 46 16.98 3.23 -0.06
C THR A 46 16.24 4.47 -0.55
N GLU A 47 16.91 5.30 -1.37
CA GLU A 47 16.31 6.53 -1.91
C GLU A 47 15.13 6.23 -2.83
N CYS A 48 15.22 5.16 -3.63
CA CYS A 48 14.14 4.73 -4.51
C CYS A 48 12.92 4.22 -3.72
N CYS A 49 13.13 3.45 -2.65
CA CYS A 49 12.04 2.95 -1.83
C CYS A 49 11.38 4.04 -1.00
N ASP A 50 12.15 4.99 -0.47
CA ASP A 50 11.60 6.16 0.24
C ASP A 50 10.79 7.06 -0.71
N ALA A 51 11.30 7.32 -1.91
CA ALA A 51 10.56 8.09 -2.92
C ALA A 51 9.30 7.36 -3.40
N PHE A 52 9.36 6.03 -3.57
CA PHE A 52 8.21 5.21 -3.94
C PHE A 52 7.15 5.20 -2.84
N LYS A 53 7.55 5.11 -1.58
CA LYS A 53 6.66 5.24 -0.43
C LYS A 53 5.93 6.59 -0.45
N GLU A 54 6.65 7.69 -0.61
CA GLU A 54 6.06 9.04 -0.71
C GLU A 54 5.09 9.19 -1.90
N PHE A 55 5.42 8.56 -3.04
CA PHE A 55 4.56 8.57 -4.22
C PHE A 55 3.30 7.71 -4.06
N ALA A 56 3.43 6.48 -3.56
CA ALA A 56 2.38 5.47 -3.58
C ALA A 56 1.42 5.58 -2.39
N CYS A 57 1.92 5.97 -1.21
CA CYS A 57 1.13 6.02 0.01
C CYS A 57 -0.11 6.92 -0.03
N PRO A 58 -0.09 8.08 -0.70
CA PRO A 58 -1.30 8.88 -0.88
C PRO A 58 -2.44 8.15 -1.61
N PHE A 59 -2.12 7.07 -2.35
CA PHE A 59 -3.07 6.26 -3.12
C PHE A 59 -3.27 4.85 -2.56
N ALA A 60 -2.82 4.58 -1.34
CA ALA A 60 -2.82 3.25 -0.72
C ALA A 60 -4.20 2.56 -0.76
N ALA A 61 -5.30 3.31 -0.56
CA ALA A 61 -6.65 2.76 -0.59
C ALA A 61 -7.04 2.16 -1.97
N TYR A 62 -6.52 2.73 -3.06
CA TYR A 62 -6.77 2.25 -4.42
C TYR A 62 -5.86 1.11 -4.81
N ILE A 63 -4.55 1.28 -4.61
CA ILE A 63 -3.55 0.30 -5.06
C ILE A 63 -3.60 -0.99 -4.22
N ASN A 64 -4.11 -0.94 -2.99
CA ASN A 64 -4.32 -2.14 -2.17
C ASN A 64 -5.66 -2.84 -2.45
N ASN A 65 -6.54 -2.27 -3.28
CA ASN A 65 -7.81 -2.90 -3.64
C ASN A 65 -7.61 -3.94 -4.75
N GLN A 66 -7.53 -5.21 -4.34
CA GLN A 66 -7.34 -6.36 -5.23
C GLN A 66 -8.48 -6.60 -6.24
N SER A 67 -9.64 -5.93 -6.06
CA SER A 67 -10.77 -6.00 -7.01
C SER A 67 -10.58 -5.07 -8.23
N THR A 68 -9.53 -4.25 -8.23
CA THR A 68 -9.22 -3.29 -9.30
C THR A 68 -7.82 -3.49 -9.87
N ASN A 69 -7.57 -2.97 -11.07
CA ASN A 69 -6.26 -2.97 -11.71
C ASN A 69 -5.40 -1.74 -11.33
N CYS A 70 -5.70 -1.04 -10.23
CA CYS A 70 -5.00 0.19 -9.84
C CYS A 70 -3.50 0.01 -9.62
N ALA A 71 -3.07 -1.06 -8.95
CA ALA A 71 -1.64 -1.34 -8.77
C ALA A 71 -0.92 -1.59 -10.10
N ASP A 72 -1.52 -2.40 -10.97
CA ASP A 72 -0.99 -2.73 -12.29
C ASP A 72 -0.90 -1.47 -13.19
N THR A 73 -1.91 -0.61 -13.11
CA THR A 73 -1.95 0.69 -13.81
C THR A 73 -0.87 1.63 -13.29
N MET A 74 -0.71 1.77 -11.96
CA MET A 74 0.33 2.59 -11.36
C MET A 74 1.74 2.15 -11.82
N PHE A 75 2.03 0.85 -11.77
CA PHE A 75 3.33 0.32 -12.21
C PHE A 75 3.55 0.50 -13.71
N SER A 76 2.52 0.36 -14.54
CA SER A 76 2.62 0.59 -15.99
C SER A 76 3.04 2.03 -16.30
N TYR A 77 2.50 3.02 -15.58
CA TYR A 77 2.93 4.41 -15.76
C TYR A 77 4.31 4.69 -15.17
N ILE A 78 4.68 4.05 -14.06
CA ILE A 78 6.06 4.09 -13.55
C ILE A 78 7.05 3.56 -14.61
N ASP A 79 6.75 2.42 -15.24
CA ASP A 79 7.55 1.87 -16.33
C ASP A 79 7.63 2.86 -17.52
N PHE A 80 6.50 3.49 -17.88
CA PHE A 80 6.46 4.52 -18.92
C PHE A 80 7.31 5.76 -18.59
N ARG A 81 7.50 6.09 -17.30
CA ARG A 81 8.45 7.14 -16.87
C ARG A 81 9.93 6.72 -16.96
N GLY A 82 10.21 5.50 -17.41
CA GLY A 82 11.56 5.01 -17.67
C GLY A 82 12.21 4.24 -16.51
N TYR A 83 11.41 3.84 -15.52
CA TYR A 83 11.88 2.97 -14.44
C TYR A 83 11.90 1.50 -14.90
N PRO A 84 12.92 0.71 -14.53
CA PRO A 84 12.98 -0.70 -14.89
C PRO A 84 11.86 -1.50 -14.23
N LYS A 85 11.31 -2.45 -15.00
CA LYS A 85 10.35 -3.42 -14.49
C LYS A 85 10.88 -4.12 -13.26
N GLY A 86 10.06 -4.18 -12.22
CA GLY A 86 10.39 -4.86 -10.97
C GLY A 86 11.34 -4.09 -10.05
N LEU A 87 11.82 -2.89 -10.40
CA LEU A 87 12.70 -2.10 -9.50
C LEU A 87 12.07 -1.96 -8.11
N PHE A 88 10.85 -1.44 -8.03
CA PHE A 88 10.18 -1.23 -6.75
C PHE A 88 9.58 -2.51 -6.17
N ALA A 89 9.10 -3.42 -7.01
CA ALA A 89 8.52 -4.68 -6.55
C ALA A 89 9.56 -5.57 -5.88
N ASN A 90 10.76 -5.65 -6.44
CA ASN A 90 11.83 -6.49 -5.93
C ASN A 90 12.57 -5.81 -4.77
N GLU A 91 12.78 -4.48 -4.84
CA GLU A 91 13.59 -3.79 -3.83
C GLU A 91 12.78 -3.32 -2.62
N CYS A 92 11.54 -2.86 -2.82
CA CYS A 92 10.79 -2.13 -1.79
C CYS A 92 9.65 -2.94 -1.18
N LEU A 93 9.03 -3.85 -1.93
CA LEU A 93 7.91 -4.67 -1.45
C LEU A 93 8.37 -5.99 -0.82
N LYS A 94 9.43 -5.95 0.00
CA LYS A 94 9.98 -7.15 0.66
C LYS A 94 9.10 -7.56 1.84
N GLY A 95 8.60 -8.81 1.82
CA GLY A 95 7.81 -9.38 2.91
C GLY A 95 6.28 -9.24 2.73
N LYS A 96 5.51 -9.71 3.72
CA LYS A 96 4.03 -9.71 3.65
C LYS A 96 3.39 -8.34 3.90
N GLU A 97 4.10 -7.47 4.61
CA GLU A 97 3.62 -6.15 5.03
C GLU A 97 3.70 -5.12 3.89
N GLY A 98 4.53 -5.37 2.86
CA GLY A 98 4.78 -4.41 1.79
C GLY A 98 5.51 -3.16 2.30
N VAL A 99 5.07 -1.98 1.85
CA VAL A 99 5.61 -0.66 2.26
C VAL A 99 4.65 -0.02 3.27
N SER A 100 5.15 0.35 4.45
CA SER A 100 4.37 1.10 5.45
C SER A 100 4.18 2.56 5.04
N CYS A 101 2.95 3.06 5.16
CA CYS A 101 2.56 4.44 4.87
C CYS A 101 2.39 5.32 6.11
N GLU A 102 2.92 4.86 7.25
CA GLU A 102 2.83 5.59 8.51
C GLU A 102 3.45 6.99 8.39
N GLY A 103 2.70 8.01 8.83
CA GLY A 103 3.12 9.41 8.75
C GLY A 103 2.92 10.11 7.39
N ILE A 104 2.39 9.43 6.36
CA ILE A 104 2.08 10.05 5.07
C ILE A 104 0.57 10.24 4.92
N PRO A 105 0.08 11.48 4.65
CA PRO A 105 -1.34 11.71 4.47
C PRO A 105 -1.85 11.02 3.19
N ALA A 106 -3.01 10.36 3.32
CA ALA A 106 -3.75 9.86 2.16
C ALA A 106 -4.34 11.02 1.35
N VAL A 107 -4.48 10.87 0.03
CA VAL A 107 -5.32 11.80 -0.73
C VAL A 107 -6.77 11.56 -0.34
N ASP A 108 -7.47 12.64 0.02
CA ASP A 108 -8.92 12.58 0.22
C ASP A 108 -9.59 12.36 -1.12
N THR A 109 -10.13 11.17 -1.28
CA THR A 109 -10.68 10.67 -2.53
C THR A 109 -12.08 10.12 -2.36
N GLY A 110 -12.70 10.36 -1.19
CA GLY A 110 -14.05 9.90 -0.87
C GLY A 110 -14.18 8.39 -0.68
N VAL A 111 -13.07 7.63 -0.68
CA VAL A 111 -13.05 6.19 -0.37
C VAL A 111 -12.69 5.98 1.10
N PRO A 112 -13.49 5.20 1.87
CA PRO A 112 -13.15 4.88 3.25
C PRO A 112 -11.81 4.12 3.28
N SER A 113 -10.79 4.72 3.90
CA SER A 113 -9.54 4.03 4.16
C SER A 113 -9.74 2.94 5.21
N GLY A 114 -9.54 1.68 4.83
CA GLY A 114 -9.52 0.53 5.75
C GLY A 114 -8.25 0.46 6.61
N GLY A 115 -7.63 1.60 6.90
CA GLY A 115 -6.46 1.73 7.75
C GLY A 115 -6.87 1.89 9.20
N ARG A 116 -6.32 1.06 10.09
CA ARG A 116 -6.48 1.22 11.53
C ARG A 116 -5.72 2.49 11.95
N GLN A 117 -6.41 3.62 11.98
CA GLN A 117 -5.94 4.82 12.67
C GLN A 117 -5.81 4.45 14.16
N VAL A 118 -4.62 4.04 14.57
CA VAL A 118 -4.26 4.04 15.99
C VAL A 118 -4.10 5.52 16.33
N GLN A 119 -5.21 6.15 16.71
CA GLN A 119 -5.17 7.41 17.41
C GLN A 119 -4.36 7.18 18.68
N GLY A 120 -3.09 7.60 18.63
CA GLY A 120 -2.25 7.71 19.80
C GLY A 120 -2.93 8.67 20.77
N VAL A 121 -3.77 8.13 21.65
CA VAL A 121 -4.37 8.87 22.75
C VAL A 121 -3.22 9.18 23.70
N SER A 122 -2.65 10.38 23.54
CA SER A 122 -1.80 10.97 24.55
C SER A 122 -2.62 10.94 25.83
N ARG A 123 -2.21 10.10 26.79
CA ARG A 123 -2.82 10.01 28.12
C ARG A 123 -2.16 11.08 29.00
N PRO A 124 -2.77 12.25 29.25
CA PRO A 124 -2.45 12.97 30.45
C PRO A 124 -3.16 12.25 31.60
N LEU A 125 -2.39 11.49 32.36
CA LEU A 125 -2.41 11.52 33.82
C LEU A 125 -3.72 12.02 34.46
N VAL A 126 -4.77 11.19 34.53
CA VAL A 126 -5.92 11.44 35.42
C VAL A 126 -5.57 10.88 36.78
N VAL A 127 -4.91 11.73 37.57
CA VAL A 127 -4.51 11.50 38.95
C VAL A 127 -5.46 12.27 39.86
N LEU A 128 -5.96 11.56 40.87
CA LEU A 128 -6.59 12.04 42.11
C LEU A 128 -7.84 12.91 41.99
N LEU A 129 -8.94 12.44 42.60
CA LEU A 129 -9.57 13.04 43.79
C LEU A 129 -10.95 12.40 44.01
N CYS A 130 -11.09 11.58 45.05
CA CYS A 130 -12.36 11.34 45.74
C CYS A 130 -12.07 10.66 47.09
N GLY A 131 -11.55 11.44 48.03
CA GLY A 131 -11.50 11.10 49.44
C GLY A 131 -12.04 12.28 50.22
N LEU A 132 -13.34 12.26 50.56
CA LEU A 132 -14.02 13.05 51.60
C LEU A 132 -15.51 12.72 51.54
N GLY A 133 -15.85 11.52 52.03
CA GLY A 133 -17.23 11.06 52.25
C GLY A 133 -17.48 10.71 53.72
N ALA A 134 -16.76 11.36 54.62
CA ALA A 134 -17.04 11.32 56.05
C ALA A 134 -17.22 12.76 56.48
N LEU A 135 -18.48 13.10 56.79
CA LEU A 135 -18.96 14.08 57.77
C LEU A 135 -20.27 14.70 57.26
N LEU A 136 -21.30 14.53 58.10
CA LEU A 136 -22.55 15.31 58.16
C LEU A 136 -23.63 14.89 57.16
N PHE A 137 -24.57 14.06 57.60
CA PHE A 137 -25.95 14.53 57.84
C PHE A 137 -26.55 13.72 59.02
N PRO A 138 -27.23 14.41 59.96
CA PRO A 138 -27.56 13.95 61.32
C PRO A 138 -28.73 12.96 61.40
#